data_AF-A0A9X3AV87-F1
#
_entry.id   AF-A0A9X3AV87-F1
#
_cell.length_a   1.000
_cell.length_b   1.000
_cell.length_c   1.000
_cell.angle_alpha   90.00
_cell.angle_beta   90.00
_cell.angle_gamma   90.00
#
_symmetry.space_group_name_H-M   'P 1'
#
loop_
_entity.id
_entity.type
_entity.pdbx_description
1 polymer ?
#
loop_
_entity_poly.entity_id
_entity_poly.type
_entity_poly.pdbx_seq_one_letter_code
_entity_poly.pdbx_strand_id
1 'polypeptide(L)'
;MNKLTDFERYVIEEKGTERPFSGEYYDHDAKGLYLCKKCHAPLYRSEHKFNAHCGWPAFDDEIAGAVTRHVDADGRRTEIVCSQCGGHLGHVFEGEMLTANNIRHCVNSVSMVFKGMDDAVEPASNSFATFGAGCFWCVEAIFKSLKGVVNVTSGYAGGDAHDADYKSVCSGQTGHAEVVHIEFNPEEIDFTTLLQVFFESHDPTTLNRQGNDKGPQYRSLVFAHNAEQIEQTTAMLTQLAAAKVFDAPIVTQVSALETFYPAENYHNDYFALHGEQPYCQMVVRPKVEKVKALFARLQKA
;
A
#
# COMPACT_ATOMS: atom_id res chain seq x y z
N MET A 1 8.01 -8.50 -1.35
CA MET A 1 9.24 -7.91 -0.75
C MET A 1 10.30 -7.94 -1.83
N ASN A 2 10.98 -6.83 -2.08
CA ASN A 2 11.91 -6.71 -3.20
C ASN A 2 13.20 -7.47 -2.95
N LYS A 3 13.74 -8.02 -4.02
CA LYS A 3 15.08 -8.60 -4.01
C LYS A 3 16.11 -7.48 -3.92
N LEU A 4 16.87 -7.47 -2.83
CA LEU A 4 17.91 -6.49 -2.59
C LEU A 4 19.26 -6.94 -3.18
N THR A 5 19.98 -6.02 -3.79
CA THR A 5 21.41 -6.15 -4.10
C THR A 5 22.22 -6.33 -2.80
N ASP A 6 23.47 -6.78 -2.90
CA ASP A 6 24.29 -7.02 -1.70
C ASP A 6 24.53 -5.73 -0.89
N PHE A 7 24.68 -4.58 -1.56
CA PHE A 7 24.84 -3.30 -0.88
C PHE A 7 23.53 -2.82 -0.23
N GLU A 8 22.40 -2.96 -0.93
CA GLU A 8 21.08 -2.67 -0.36
C GLU A 8 20.80 -3.56 0.85
N ARG A 9 21.17 -4.85 0.79
CA ARG A 9 21.04 -5.79 1.91
C ARG A 9 21.88 -5.39 3.11
N TYR A 10 23.15 -5.04 2.87
CA TYR A 10 24.04 -4.53 3.90
C TYR A 10 23.45 -3.33 4.65
N VAL A 11 22.86 -2.36 3.92
CA VAL A 11 22.27 -1.18 4.57
C VAL A 11 20.91 -1.50 5.22
N ILE A 12 19.99 -2.13 4.49
CA ILE A 12 18.58 -2.28 4.90
C ILE A 12 18.38 -3.42 5.91
N GLU A 13 19.13 -4.51 5.79
CA GLU A 13 18.95 -5.71 6.63
C GLU A 13 20.04 -5.87 7.69
N GLU A 14 21.28 -5.46 7.38
CA GLU A 14 22.43 -5.54 8.31
C GLU A 14 22.71 -4.23 9.04
N LYS A 15 21.83 -3.22 8.88
CA LYS A 15 21.90 -1.90 9.53
C LYS A 15 23.20 -1.13 9.24
N GLY A 16 23.74 -1.32 8.03
CA GLY A 16 24.84 -0.53 7.51
C GLY A 16 24.45 0.94 7.26
N THR A 17 25.43 1.75 6.87
CA THR A 17 25.20 3.16 6.51
C THR A 17 25.90 3.47 5.20
N GLU A 18 25.18 4.10 4.27
CA GLU A 18 25.76 4.57 3.02
C GLU A 18 26.77 5.70 3.26
N ARG A 19 27.73 5.89 2.36
CA ARG A 19 28.72 6.98 2.53
C ARG A 19 28.03 8.34 2.37
N PRO A 20 28.39 9.35 3.18
CA PRO A 20 27.83 10.69 3.03
C PRO A 20 28.16 11.24 1.63
N PHE A 21 27.25 12.05 1.09
CA PHE A 21 27.32 12.71 -0.22
C PHE A 21 27.41 11.76 -1.43
N SER A 22 27.09 10.48 -1.23
CA SER A 22 27.09 9.48 -2.32
C SER A 22 25.71 8.97 -2.72
N GLY A 23 24.71 9.19 -1.87
CA GLY A 23 23.36 8.69 -2.09
C GLY A 23 22.58 9.49 -3.12
N GLU A 24 21.76 8.81 -3.93
CA GLU A 24 20.94 9.38 -5.01
C GLU A 24 20.06 10.55 -4.55
N TYR A 25 19.56 10.50 -3.31
CA TYR A 25 18.58 11.45 -2.80
C TYR A 25 19.17 12.53 -1.88
N TYR A 26 20.50 12.60 -1.72
CA TYR A 26 21.11 13.61 -0.85
C TYR A 26 20.76 15.04 -1.33
N ASP A 27 20.88 15.29 -2.64
CA ASP A 27 20.60 16.58 -3.29
C ASP A 27 19.45 16.46 -4.31
N HIS A 28 18.31 15.97 -3.82
CA HIS A 28 17.10 15.78 -4.61
C HIS A 28 15.94 16.65 -4.08
N ASP A 29 15.26 17.38 -4.95
CA ASP A 29 14.20 18.35 -4.62
C ASP A 29 12.87 18.14 -5.37
N ALA A 30 12.77 17.11 -6.22
CA ALA A 30 11.55 16.84 -6.98
C ALA A 30 10.35 16.53 -6.08
N LYS A 31 9.15 16.91 -6.55
CA LYS A 31 7.88 16.72 -5.83
C LYS A 31 7.37 15.30 -6.00
N GLY A 32 7.06 14.66 -4.87
CA GLY A 32 6.61 13.28 -4.82
C GLY A 32 6.77 12.67 -3.45
N LEU A 33 6.88 11.34 -3.43
CA LEU A 33 6.96 10.52 -2.24
C LEU A 33 8.23 9.68 -2.23
N TYR A 34 8.79 9.49 -1.03
CA TYR A 34 9.86 8.53 -0.78
C TYR A 34 9.26 7.26 -0.19
N LEU A 35 9.47 6.14 -0.87
CA LEU A 35 8.94 4.83 -0.51
C LEU A 35 10.07 3.95 0.02
N CYS A 36 9.75 2.98 0.87
CA CYS A 36 10.70 1.99 1.35
C CYS A 36 11.23 1.14 0.18
N LYS A 37 12.55 1.01 0.04
CA LYS A 37 13.16 0.20 -1.02
C LYS A 37 12.76 -1.28 -0.98
N LYS A 38 12.52 -1.83 0.21
CA LYS A 38 12.22 -3.27 0.41
C LYS A 38 10.76 -3.65 0.21
N CYS A 39 9.81 -2.77 0.55
CA CYS A 39 8.38 -3.09 0.52
C CYS A 39 7.50 -2.04 -0.15
N HIS A 40 8.09 -0.96 -0.65
CA HIS A 40 7.41 0.16 -1.30
C HIS A 40 6.30 0.82 -0.47
N ALA A 41 6.30 0.61 0.84
CA ALA A 41 5.49 1.38 1.77
C ALA A 41 5.90 2.86 1.74
N PRO A 42 4.97 3.81 1.73
CA PRO A 42 5.30 5.23 1.71
C PRO A 42 5.89 5.66 3.05
N LEU A 43 7.02 6.36 3.01
CA LEU A 43 7.78 6.77 4.20
C LEU A 43 7.70 8.27 4.44
N TYR A 44 8.03 9.05 3.41
CA TYR A 44 8.17 10.51 3.52
C TYR A 44 7.55 11.21 2.33
N ARG A 45 7.08 12.44 2.57
CA ARG A 45 6.68 13.37 1.52
C ARG A 45 7.87 14.26 1.18
N SER A 46 7.98 14.66 -0.09
CA SER A 46 8.99 15.63 -0.53
C SER A 46 8.95 16.96 0.24
N GLU A 47 7.79 17.35 0.79
CA GLU A 47 7.63 18.54 1.62
C GLU A 47 8.26 18.42 3.01
N HIS A 48 8.44 17.19 3.52
CA HIS A 48 9.16 16.95 4.78
C HIS A 48 10.68 17.04 4.59
N LYS A 49 11.17 17.01 3.33
CA LYS A 49 12.60 17.00 3.05
C LYS A 49 13.18 18.39 3.22
N PHE A 50 14.32 18.48 3.92
CA PHE A 50 15.07 19.72 4.09
C PHE A 50 16.59 19.50 3.99
N ASN A 51 17.37 20.57 3.85
CA ASN A 51 18.83 20.49 3.83
C ASN A 51 19.41 20.64 5.24
N ALA A 52 19.88 19.53 5.82
CA ALA A 52 20.53 19.51 7.13
C ALA A 52 22.07 19.57 7.06
N HIS A 53 22.66 19.65 5.86
CA HIS A 53 24.11 19.56 5.64
C HIS A 53 24.79 18.32 6.25
N CYS A 54 24.05 17.24 6.52
CA CYS A 54 24.57 16.02 7.13
C CYS A 54 25.22 15.05 6.12
N GLY A 55 25.00 15.23 4.82
CA GLY A 55 25.50 14.33 3.76
C GLY A 55 24.56 13.19 3.39
N TRP A 56 23.36 13.15 3.97
CA TRP A 56 22.28 12.21 3.65
C TRP A 56 20.97 12.99 3.45
N PRO A 57 19.95 12.43 2.79
CA PRO A 57 18.62 13.02 2.80
C PRO A 57 18.10 13.16 4.24
N ALA A 58 17.58 14.35 4.55
CA ALA A 58 17.04 14.68 5.86
C ALA A 58 15.56 15.04 5.75
N PHE A 59 14.75 14.49 6.66
CA PHE A 59 13.32 14.79 6.76
C PHE A 59 12.96 15.26 8.16
N ASP A 60 12.04 16.21 8.29
CA ASP A 60 11.58 16.74 9.57
C ASP A 60 10.14 16.32 9.94
N ASP A 61 9.57 15.40 9.17
CA ASP A 61 8.31 14.73 9.46
C ASP A 61 8.25 13.41 8.68
N GLU A 62 7.34 12.52 9.05
CA GLU A 62 7.08 11.24 8.40
C GLU A 62 5.62 11.12 7.97
N ILE A 63 5.34 10.22 7.02
CA ILE A 63 3.95 9.81 6.84
C ILE A 63 3.51 9.11 8.12
N ALA A 64 2.38 9.54 8.70
CA ALA A 64 1.92 9.06 10.00
C ALA A 64 1.88 7.52 10.06
N GLY A 65 2.63 6.94 11.01
CA GLY A 65 2.74 5.50 11.22
C GLY A 65 3.71 4.77 10.29
N ALA A 66 4.34 5.45 9.32
CA ALA A 66 5.23 4.82 8.35
C ALA A 66 6.60 4.41 8.91
N VAL A 67 7.04 5.04 9.99
CA VAL A 67 8.35 4.84 10.62
C VAL A 67 8.20 4.38 12.07
N THR A 68 8.96 3.36 12.45
CA THR A 68 9.08 2.89 13.84
C THR A 68 10.48 3.25 14.38
N ARG A 69 10.55 3.62 15.67
CA ARG A 69 11.77 4.09 16.33
C ARG A 69 12.27 3.04 17.34
N HIS A 70 13.55 2.71 17.30
CA HIS A 70 14.20 1.75 18.20
C HIS A 70 15.47 2.34 18.80
N VAL A 71 15.64 2.27 20.12
CA VAL A 71 16.87 2.74 20.75
C VAL A 71 18.00 1.74 20.46
N ASP A 72 19.14 2.24 19.98
CA ASP A 72 20.32 1.44 19.72
C ASP A 72 20.86 0.79 21.00
N ALA A 73 21.64 -0.27 20.85
CA ALA A 73 22.30 -0.94 21.98
C ALA A 73 23.23 -0.01 22.79
N ASP A 74 23.68 1.11 22.18
CA ASP A 74 24.47 2.14 22.84
C ASP A 74 23.65 3.07 23.77
N GLY A 75 22.31 3.02 23.68
CA GLY A 75 21.39 3.83 24.46
C GLY A 75 21.38 5.32 24.11
N ARG A 76 22.07 5.73 23.03
CA ARG A 76 22.28 7.14 22.66
C ARG A 76 21.59 7.52 21.37
N ARG A 77 21.55 6.61 20.40
CA ARG A 77 20.94 6.85 19.09
C ARG A 77 19.62 6.10 18.97
N THR A 78 18.72 6.65 18.18
CA THR A 78 17.43 6.04 17.90
C THR A 78 17.37 5.69 16.42
N GLU A 79 17.44 4.40 16.12
CA GLU A 79 17.24 3.85 14.79
C GLU A 79 15.80 4.10 14.33
N ILE A 80 15.65 4.43 13.05
CA ILE A 80 14.37 4.46 12.35
C ILE A 80 14.31 3.31 11.34
N VAL A 81 13.20 2.57 11.38
CA VAL A 81 12.91 1.46 10.46
C VAL A 81 11.55 1.66 9.80
N CYS A 82 11.36 1.08 8.63
CA CYS A 82 10.03 1.03 7.99
C CYS A 82 9.07 0.21 8.85
N SER A 83 7.93 0.80 9.26
CA SER A 83 6.93 0.12 10.11
C SER A 83 6.31 -1.12 9.46
N GLN A 84 6.31 -1.21 8.13
CA GLN A 84 5.68 -2.33 7.42
C GLN A 84 6.61 -3.54 7.26
N CYS A 85 7.91 -3.35 7.02
CA CYS A 85 8.84 -4.45 6.74
C CYS A 85 10.03 -4.56 7.71
N GLY A 86 10.20 -3.59 8.62
CA GLY A 86 11.33 -3.53 9.54
C GLY A 86 12.67 -3.17 8.89
N GLY A 87 12.68 -2.78 7.62
CA GLY A 87 13.92 -2.41 6.92
C GLY A 87 14.54 -1.15 7.51
N HIS A 88 15.86 -1.18 7.73
CA HIS A 88 16.64 -0.07 8.28
C HIS A 88 16.60 1.14 7.34
N LEU A 89 16.27 2.31 7.89
CA LEU A 89 16.24 3.58 7.16
C LEU A 89 17.43 4.46 7.54
N GLY A 90 17.75 4.55 8.82
CA GLY A 90 18.79 5.43 9.36
C GLY A 90 18.54 5.74 10.83
N HIS A 91 18.74 7.00 11.22
CA HIS A 91 18.55 7.45 12.60
C HIS A 91 17.74 8.74 12.70
N VAL A 92 17.03 8.90 13.81
CA VAL A 92 16.34 10.14 14.18
C VAL A 92 17.11 10.90 15.26
N PHE A 93 17.15 12.22 15.11
CA PHE A 93 17.74 13.17 16.03
C PHE A 93 16.68 14.20 16.42
N GLU A 94 16.59 14.51 17.71
CA GLU A 94 15.62 15.46 18.26
C GLU A 94 16.37 16.56 19.03
N GLY A 95 15.84 17.79 19.03
CA GLY A 95 16.43 18.88 19.82
C GLY A 95 17.51 19.71 19.12
N GLU A 96 17.78 19.47 17.83
CA GLU A 96 18.81 20.18 17.06
C GLU A 96 18.38 21.58 16.58
N MET A 97 17.09 21.91 16.69
CA MET A 97 16.47 23.20 16.34
C MET A 97 16.68 23.59 14.87
N LEU A 98 16.75 22.61 13.98
CA LEU A 98 16.94 22.82 12.54
C LEU A 98 15.64 23.21 11.82
N THR A 99 14.49 22.72 12.30
CA THR A 99 13.16 23.05 11.80
C THR A 99 12.18 23.29 12.95
N ALA A 100 10.95 23.73 12.65
CA ALA A 100 9.91 23.95 13.65
C ALA A 100 9.50 22.66 14.40
N ASN A 101 9.53 21.52 13.70
CA ASN A 101 9.24 20.21 14.30
C ASN A 101 10.38 19.70 15.18
N ASN A 102 11.57 20.33 15.10
CA ASN A 102 12.73 20.05 15.94
C ASN A 102 13.16 18.57 15.94
N ILE A 103 12.96 17.93 14.79
CA ILE A 103 13.27 16.53 14.53
C ILE A 103 13.98 16.42 13.18
N ARG A 104 14.92 15.50 13.09
CA ARG A 104 15.64 15.20 11.87
C ARG A 104 15.80 13.70 11.70
N HIS A 105 15.11 13.15 10.73
CA HIS A 105 15.34 11.80 10.21
C HIS A 105 16.49 11.88 9.21
N CYS A 106 17.64 11.31 9.56
CA CYS A 106 18.79 11.18 8.69
C CYS A 106 18.73 9.80 8.03
N VAL A 107 18.39 9.76 6.74
CA VAL A 107 17.98 8.52 6.06
C VAL A 107 19.00 8.13 5.01
N ASN A 108 19.27 6.83 4.86
CA ASN A 108 20.04 6.33 3.74
C ASN A 108 19.19 6.41 2.45
N SER A 109 19.71 7.04 1.40
CA SER A 109 19.10 7.10 0.08
C SER A 109 18.81 5.69 -0.45
N VAL A 110 19.74 4.75 -0.26
CA VAL A 110 19.60 3.35 -0.69
C VAL A 110 18.45 2.60 0.01
N SER A 111 18.00 3.08 1.18
CA SER A 111 16.84 2.51 1.87
C SER A 111 15.50 2.96 1.29
N MET A 112 15.51 3.87 0.31
CA MET A 112 14.32 4.46 -0.28
C MET A 112 14.30 4.33 -1.81
N VAL A 113 13.13 4.56 -2.40
CA VAL A 113 12.94 4.83 -3.82
C VAL A 113 11.99 6.01 -3.95
N PHE A 114 12.26 6.91 -4.89
CA PHE A 114 11.40 8.08 -5.13
C PHE A 114 10.31 7.78 -6.16
N LYS A 115 9.09 8.25 -5.90
CA LYS A 115 7.98 8.24 -6.85
C LYS A 115 7.46 9.66 -7.04
N GLY A 116 7.64 10.19 -8.25
CA GLY A 116 7.23 11.54 -8.60
C GLY A 116 5.72 11.74 -8.58
N MET A 117 5.29 12.98 -8.32
CA MET A 117 3.89 13.37 -8.44
C MET A 117 3.45 13.56 -9.91
N ASP A 118 4.39 13.75 -10.83
CA ASP A 118 4.12 14.11 -12.23
C ASP A 118 3.66 12.95 -13.14
N ASP A 119 3.34 11.78 -12.60
CA ASP A 119 2.65 10.71 -13.34
C ASP A 119 1.11 10.90 -13.35
N ALA A 120 0.65 12.15 -13.24
CA ALA A 120 -0.75 12.51 -13.44
C ALA A 120 -1.05 12.41 -14.94
N VAL A 121 -1.66 11.29 -15.31
CA VAL A 121 -2.08 11.01 -16.68
C VAL A 121 -3.07 12.08 -17.16
N GLU A 122 -2.83 12.58 -18.38
CA GLU A 122 -3.73 13.48 -19.12
C GLU A 122 -5.22 13.07 -18.97
N PRO A 123 -6.14 14.03 -18.79
CA PRO A 123 -7.55 13.72 -18.59
C PRO A 123 -8.19 13.28 -19.92
N ALA A 124 -8.20 11.97 -20.16
CA ALA A 124 -9.08 11.24 -21.09
C ALA A 124 -8.85 9.71 -21.06
N SER A 125 -7.81 9.20 -20.40
CA SER A 125 -7.60 7.74 -20.26
C SER A 125 -8.21 7.21 -18.96
N ASN A 126 -8.71 5.97 -19.00
CA ASN A 126 -9.11 5.26 -17.79
C ASN A 126 -7.96 5.24 -16.76
N SER A 127 -8.33 5.41 -15.49
CA SER A 127 -7.43 5.31 -14.34
C SER A 127 -7.49 3.91 -13.73
N PHE A 128 -6.49 3.55 -12.94
CA PHE A 128 -6.38 2.22 -12.35
C PHE A 128 -6.32 2.25 -10.82
N ALA A 129 -6.94 1.27 -10.18
CA ALA A 129 -6.81 1.01 -8.74
C ALA A 129 -6.53 -0.47 -8.51
N THR A 130 -5.72 -0.81 -7.50
CA THR A 130 -5.45 -2.21 -7.15
C THR A 130 -5.65 -2.45 -5.66
N PHE A 131 -6.58 -3.33 -5.31
CA PHE A 131 -7.00 -3.56 -3.92
C PHE A 131 -6.97 -5.04 -3.54
N GLY A 132 -6.42 -5.35 -2.37
CA GLY A 132 -6.54 -6.64 -1.69
C GLY A 132 -7.43 -6.53 -0.46
N ALA A 133 -8.49 -7.33 -0.40
CA ALA A 133 -9.52 -7.26 0.65
C ALA A 133 -10.04 -8.66 1.05
N GLY A 134 -9.17 -9.67 1.01
CA GLY A 134 -9.53 -11.08 1.18
C GLY A 134 -9.74 -11.78 -0.15
N CYS A 135 -10.62 -12.79 -0.19
CA CYS A 135 -10.92 -13.54 -1.42
C CYS A 135 -11.36 -12.60 -2.55
N PHE A 136 -10.59 -12.60 -3.64
CA PHE A 136 -10.80 -11.68 -4.77
C PHE A 136 -12.16 -11.85 -5.48
N TRP A 137 -12.86 -12.98 -5.33
CA TRP A 137 -14.18 -13.21 -5.94
C TRP A 137 -15.24 -12.30 -5.31
N CYS A 138 -15.12 -12.04 -4.00
CA CYS A 138 -15.98 -11.08 -3.32
C CYS A 138 -15.76 -9.67 -3.85
N VAL A 139 -14.48 -9.30 -3.95
CA VAL A 139 -14.05 -7.95 -4.27
C VAL A 139 -14.35 -7.63 -5.74
N GLU A 140 -14.10 -8.59 -6.64
CA GLU A 140 -14.41 -8.48 -8.07
C GLU A 140 -15.89 -8.19 -8.28
N ALA A 141 -16.77 -9.00 -7.68
CA ALA A 141 -18.21 -8.86 -7.82
C ALA A 141 -18.72 -7.50 -7.30
N ILE A 142 -18.13 -6.99 -6.23
CA ILE A 142 -18.46 -5.67 -5.68
C ILE A 142 -18.10 -4.56 -6.67
N PHE A 143 -16.85 -4.49 -7.12
CA PHE A 143 -16.39 -3.39 -7.97
C PHE A 143 -16.95 -3.46 -9.40
N LYS A 144 -17.15 -4.67 -9.96
CA LYS A 144 -17.75 -4.82 -11.30
C LYS A 144 -19.13 -4.17 -11.42
N SER A 145 -19.87 -4.11 -10.30
CA SER A 145 -21.23 -3.56 -10.24
C SER A 145 -21.30 -2.04 -10.22
N LEU A 146 -20.18 -1.33 -10.01
CA LEU A 146 -20.17 0.12 -9.84
C LEU A 146 -20.15 0.87 -11.18
N LYS A 147 -21.02 1.86 -11.32
CA LYS A 147 -20.98 2.88 -12.39
C LYS A 147 -19.63 3.59 -12.38
N GLY A 148 -19.08 3.84 -13.56
CA GLY A 148 -17.73 4.36 -13.76
C GLY A 148 -16.63 3.30 -13.71
N VAL A 149 -16.86 2.10 -13.17
CA VAL A 149 -15.91 0.99 -13.29
C VAL A 149 -16.04 0.34 -14.67
N VAL A 150 -14.96 0.38 -15.45
CA VAL A 150 -14.86 -0.13 -16.82
C VAL A 150 -14.60 -1.62 -16.80
N ASN A 151 -13.56 -2.05 -16.07
CA ASN A 151 -13.16 -3.45 -15.98
C ASN A 151 -12.62 -3.78 -14.59
N VAL A 152 -12.75 -5.04 -14.18
CA VAL A 152 -12.13 -5.56 -12.96
C VAL A 152 -11.52 -6.92 -13.27
N THR A 153 -10.23 -7.07 -12.97
CA THR A 153 -9.47 -8.30 -13.19
C THR A 153 -8.95 -8.82 -11.86
N SER A 154 -9.32 -10.05 -11.50
CA SER A 154 -8.75 -10.74 -10.34
C SER A 154 -7.31 -11.16 -10.62
N GLY A 155 -6.43 -11.10 -9.62
CA GLY A 155 -5.03 -11.46 -9.79
C GLY A 155 -4.20 -11.41 -8.52
N TYR A 156 -2.88 -11.40 -8.72
CA TYR A 156 -1.87 -11.46 -7.69
C TYR A 156 -0.90 -10.27 -7.81
N ALA A 157 -0.49 -9.72 -6.67
CA ALA A 157 0.52 -8.66 -6.63
C ALA A 157 1.30 -8.66 -5.31
N GLY A 158 2.54 -8.15 -5.34
CA GLY A 158 3.44 -8.00 -4.18
C GLY A 158 4.50 -9.10 -3.99
N GLY A 159 4.39 -10.20 -4.73
CA GLY A 159 5.38 -11.26 -4.85
C GLY A 159 6.07 -11.26 -6.23
N ASP A 160 6.83 -12.32 -6.50
CA ASP A 160 7.59 -12.49 -7.74
C ASP A 160 6.75 -13.17 -8.85
N ALA A 161 7.07 -12.89 -10.11
CA ALA A 161 6.39 -13.43 -11.29
C ALA A 161 6.38 -14.97 -11.35
N HIS A 162 7.44 -15.64 -10.92
CA HIS A 162 7.55 -17.10 -11.06
C HIS A 162 6.54 -17.89 -10.21
N ASP A 163 6.04 -17.29 -9.13
CA ASP A 163 5.11 -17.90 -8.18
C ASP A 163 3.71 -17.25 -8.23
N ALA A 164 3.42 -16.50 -9.30
CA ALA A 164 2.15 -15.79 -9.49
C ALA A 164 1.04 -16.69 -10.09
N ASP A 165 0.79 -17.83 -9.44
CA ASP A 165 -0.29 -18.76 -9.79
C ASP A 165 -1.10 -19.16 -8.54
N TYR A 166 -2.36 -19.55 -8.73
CA TYR A 166 -3.28 -19.81 -7.61
C TYR A 166 -2.74 -20.85 -6.63
N LYS A 167 -2.13 -21.92 -7.13
CA LYS A 167 -1.63 -23.03 -6.31
C LYS A 167 -0.47 -22.57 -5.43
N SER A 168 0.47 -21.83 -6.01
CA SER A 168 1.63 -21.28 -5.29
C SER A 168 1.18 -20.22 -4.29
N VAL A 169 0.29 -19.29 -4.67
CA VAL A 169 -0.24 -18.23 -3.79
C VAL A 169 -1.02 -18.80 -2.61
N CYS A 170 -1.79 -19.88 -2.81
CA CYS A 170 -2.51 -20.57 -1.74
C CYS A 170 -1.59 -21.13 -0.63
N SER A 171 -0.28 -21.32 -0.89
CA SER A 171 0.69 -21.71 0.14
C SER A 171 0.92 -20.63 1.20
N GLY A 172 0.65 -19.37 0.87
CA GLY A 172 0.93 -18.20 1.71
C GLY A 172 2.41 -17.80 1.77
N GLN A 173 3.28 -18.40 0.96
CA GLN A 173 4.74 -18.18 1.04
C GLN A 173 5.31 -17.28 -0.05
N THR A 174 4.52 -16.92 -1.06
CA THR A 174 4.98 -16.21 -2.26
C THR A 174 5.06 -14.69 -2.08
N GLY A 175 4.52 -14.16 -0.98
CA GLY A 175 4.40 -12.72 -0.72
C GLY A 175 3.28 -12.02 -1.49
N HIS A 176 2.65 -12.70 -2.45
CA HIS A 176 1.49 -12.17 -3.17
C HIS A 176 0.29 -11.96 -2.24
N ALA A 177 -0.51 -10.93 -2.54
CA ALA A 177 -1.90 -10.82 -2.11
C ALA A 177 -2.80 -11.23 -3.27
N GLU A 178 -3.96 -11.82 -2.96
CA GLU A 178 -5.10 -11.78 -3.87
C GLU A 178 -5.60 -10.34 -3.95
N VAL A 179 -5.69 -9.83 -5.18
CA VAL A 179 -6.10 -8.46 -5.45
C VAL A 179 -7.08 -8.43 -6.61
N VAL A 180 -7.81 -7.33 -6.70
CA VAL A 180 -8.48 -6.92 -7.94
C VAL A 180 -7.78 -5.71 -8.51
N HIS A 181 -7.59 -5.72 -9.83
CA HIS A 181 -7.12 -4.59 -10.61
C HIS A 181 -8.31 -3.98 -11.36
N ILE A 182 -8.63 -2.74 -11.01
CA ILE A 182 -9.84 -2.03 -11.41
C ILE A 182 -9.43 -0.94 -12.41
N GLU A 183 -10.00 -0.98 -13.59
CA GLU A 183 -9.98 0.11 -14.56
C GLU A 183 -11.26 0.93 -14.40
N PHE A 184 -11.14 2.24 -14.24
CA PHE A 184 -12.27 3.12 -13.99
C PHE A 184 -12.16 4.46 -14.72
N ASN A 185 -13.31 5.05 -15.03
CA ASN A 185 -13.43 6.39 -15.60
C ASN A 185 -13.43 7.42 -14.44
N PRO A 186 -12.37 8.23 -14.27
CA PRO A 186 -12.27 9.21 -13.19
C PRO A 186 -13.32 10.33 -13.28
N GLU A 187 -13.98 10.52 -14.44
CA GLU A 187 -15.09 11.47 -14.59
C GLU A 187 -16.42 10.96 -14.00
N GLU A 188 -16.55 9.63 -13.82
CA GLU A 188 -17.77 9.01 -13.29
C GLU A 188 -17.60 8.52 -11.84
N ILE A 189 -16.41 8.06 -11.47
CA ILE A 189 -16.08 7.62 -10.12
C ILE A 189 -14.62 7.94 -9.79
N ASP A 190 -14.39 8.63 -8.68
CA ASP A 190 -13.03 8.98 -8.24
C ASP A 190 -12.41 7.88 -7.35
N PHE A 191 -11.09 7.94 -7.19
CA PHE A 191 -10.34 6.98 -6.37
C PHE A 191 -10.76 7.02 -4.89
N THR A 192 -11.10 8.19 -4.36
CA THR A 192 -11.58 8.34 -2.98
C THR A 192 -12.89 7.58 -2.74
N THR A 193 -13.80 7.60 -3.71
CA THR A 193 -15.06 6.83 -3.67
C THR A 193 -14.77 5.33 -3.76
N LEU A 194 -13.82 4.91 -4.59
CA LEU A 194 -13.37 3.52 -4.63
C LEU A 194 -12.78 3.07 -3.28
N LEU A 195 -12.01 3.93 -2.59
CA LEU A 195 -11.52 3.66 -1.24
C LEU A 195 -12.65 3.52 -0.22
N GLN A 196 -13.70 4.35 -0.29
CA GLN A 196 -14.86 4.22 0.59
C GLN A 196 -15.55 2.85 0.41
N VAL A 197 -15.75 2.44 -0.85
CA VAL A 197 -16.29 1.10 -1.15
C VAL A 197 -15.35 0.01 -0.63
N PHE A 198 -14.05 0.16 -0.82
CA PHE A 198 -13.03 -0.77 -0.34
C PHE A 198 -13.13 -0.97 1.18
N PHE A 199 -13.12 0.09 1.99
CA PHE A 199 -13.19 -0.02 3.45
C PHE A 199 -14.54 -0.52 3.97
N GLU A 200 -15.63 -0.37 3.22
CA GLU A 200 -16.95 -0.93 3.57
C GLU A 200 -17.13 -2.41 3.17
N SER A 201 -16.30 -2.90 2.25
CA SER A 201 -16.41 -4.24 1.66
C SER A 201 -15.82 -5.37 2.51
N HIS A 202 -14.96 -5.06 3.48
CA HIS A 202 -14.22 -6.04 4.27
C HIS A 202 -13.89 -5.50 5.67
N ASP A 203 -13.38 -6.37 6.55
CA ASP A 203 -12.80 -5.95 7.84
C ASP A 203 -11.31 -5.61 7.64
N PRO A 204 -10.91 -4.33 7.72
CA PRO A 204 -9.53 -3.89 7.52
C PRO A 204 -8.67 -3.99 8.79
N THR A 205 -9.22 -4.52 9.89
CA THR A 205 -8.52 -4.62 11.20
C THR A 205 -7.90 -5.99 11.43
N THR A 206 -8.24 -6.98 10.61
CA THR A 206 -7.73 -8.35 10.75
C THR A 206 -6.47 -8.60 9.94
N LEU A 207 -5.35 -8.77 10.63
CA LEU A 207 -4.05 -9.02 10.01
C LEU A 207 -4.03 -10.38 9.28
N ASN A 208 -3.66 -10.38 7.99
CA ASN A 208 -3.48 -11.57 7.16
C ASN A 208 -4.69 -12.53 7.19
N ARG A 209 -5.90 -11.97 7.21
CA ARG A 209 -7.15 -12.71 7.31
C ARG A 209 -8.33 -11.89 6.81
N GLN A 210 -9.32 -12.56 6.25
CA GLN A 210 -10.65 -12.00 6.08
C GLN A 210 -11.73 -13.03 6.41
N GLY A 211 -12.44 -12.85 7.52
CA GLY A 211 -13.37 -13.85 8.04
C GLY A 211 -12.67 -15.20 8.28
N ASN A 212 -13.13 -16.25 7.59
CA ASN A 212 -12.57 -17.60 7.70
C ASN A 212 -11.36 -17.83 6.77
N ASP A 213 -11.09 -16.94 5.83
CA ASP A 213 -9.96 -17.03 4.90
C ASP A 213 -8.71 -16.50 5.58
N LYS A 214 -7.79 -17.41 5.93
CA LYS A 214 -6.60 -17.14 6.75
C LYS A 214 -5.34 -17.33 5.91
N GLY A 215 -4.49 -16.31 5.90
CA GLY A 215 -3.23 -16.33 5.17
C GLY A 215 -2.84 -14.93 4.68
N PRO A 216 -1.53 -14.67 4.52
CA PRO A 216 -1.05 -13.37 4.05
C PRO A 216 -1.58 -12.99 2.67
N GLN A 217 -1.99 -13.95 1.84
CA GLN A 217 -2.64 -13.68 0.56
C GLN A 217 -3.99 -12.97 0.70
N TYR A 218 -4.65 -13.06 1.86
CA TYR A 218 -5.96 -12.44 2.12
C TYR A 218 -5.86 -11.12 2.91
N ARG A 219 -4.65 -10.55 3.04
CA ARG A 219 -4.43 -9.31 3.79
C ARG A 219 -5.14 -8.11 3.14
N SER A 220 -5.56 -7.16 3.96
CA SER A 220 -6.03 -5.85 3.51
C SER A 220 -4.86 -5.01 2.98
N LEU A 221 -4.96 -4.53 1.75
CA LEU A 221 -3.86 -3.84 1.05
C LEU A 221 -4.38 -2.93 -0.07
N VAL A 222 -3.79 -1.74 -0.19
CA VAL A 222 -3.92 -0.88 -1.36
C VAL A 222 -2.58 -0.80 -2.07
N PHE A 223 -2.55 -1.22 -3.33
CA PHE A 223 -1.42 -1.04 -4.23
C PHE A 223 -1.63 0.23 -5.06
N ALA A 224 -0.90 1.29 -4.71
CA ALA A 224 -1.04 2.61 -5.31
C ALA A 224 -0.27 2.72 -6.64
N HIS A 225 -0.95 3.24 -7.65
CA HIS A 225 -0.43 3.43 -9.01
C HIS A 225 0.42 4.69 -9.14
N ASN A 226 0.16 5.71 -8.32
CA ASN A 226 0.89 6.97 -8.31
C ASN A 226 0.95 7.57 -6.89
N ALA A 227 1.66 8.69 -6.76
CA ALA A 227 1.81 9.38 -5.47
C ALA A 227 0.48 9.93 -4.92
N GLU A 228 -0.43 10.37 -5.79
CA GLU A 228 -1.74 10.89 -5.39
C GLU A 228 -2.59 9.80 -4.71
N GLN A 229 -2.61 8.58 -5.23
CA GLN A 229 -3.32 7.46 -4.62
C GLN A 229 -2.77 7.09 -3.25
N ILE A 230 -1.44 7.19 -3.07
CA ILE A 230 -0.83 6.99 -1.76
C ILE A 230 -1.37 8.04 -0.78
N GLU A 231 -1.33 9.31 -1.18
CA GLU A 231 -1.82 10.42 -0.36
C GLU A 231 -3.30 10.26 0.00
N GLN A 232 -4.16 9.98 -0.98
CA GLN A 232 -5.60 9.77 -0.78
C GLN A 232 -5.86 8.58 0.16
N THR A 233 -5.11 7.49 0.01
CA THR A 233 -5.24 6.31 0.87
C THR A 233 -4.81 6.60 2.30
N THR A 234 -3.64 7.24 2.48
CA THR A 234 -3.16 7.64 3.81
C THR A 234 -4.13 8.60 4.48
N ALA A 235 -4.65 9.60 3.77
CA ALA A 235 -5.62 10.53 4.30
C ALA A 235 -6.91 9.83 4.77
N MET A 236 -7.43 8.88 3.98
CA MET A 236 -8.59 8.07 4.35
C MET A 236 -8.32 7.26 5.61
N LEU A 237 -7.15 6.60 5.72
CA LEU A 237 -6.76 5.83 6.91
C LEU A 237 -6.73 6.71 8.16
N THR A 238 -6.14 7.92 8.07
CA THR A 238 -6.12 8.88 9.17
C THR A 238 -7.53 9.32 9.57
N GLN A 239 -8.40 9.61 8.60
CA GLN A 239 -9.78 10.00 8.85
C GLN A 239 -10.58 8.89 9.54
N LEU A 240 -10.47 7.64 9.06
CA LEU A 240 -11.16 6.48 9.64
C LEU A 240 -10.68 6.19 11.07
N ALA A 241 -9.37 6.32 11.32
CA ALA A 241 -8.80 6.14 12.66
C ALA A 241 -9.28 7.24 13.63
N ALA A 242 -9.29 8.50 13.20
CA ALA A 242 -9.77 9.63 14.01
C ALA A 242 -11.27 9.51 14.31
N ALA A 243 -12.06 9.07 13.34
CA ALA A 243 -13.50 8.86 13.48
C ALA A 243 -13.87 7.59 14.25
N LYS A 244 -12.90 6.71 14.57
CA LYS A 244 -13.12 5.42 15.24
C LYS A 244 -14.19 4.57 14.55
N VAL A 245 -14.14 4.52 13.22
CA VAL A 245 -15.12 3.75 12.41
C VAL A 245 -15.05 2.25 12.71
N PHE A 246 -13.86 1.74 13.06
CA PHE A 246 -13.63 0.34 13.38
C PHE A 246 -13.27 0.16 14.86
N ASP A 247 -13.71 -0.96 15.43
CA ASP A 247 -13.50 -1.30 16.85
C ASP A 247 -12.03 -1.60 17.19
N ALA A 248 -11.22 -1.92 16.18
CA ALA A 248 -9.80 -2.22 16.30
C ALA A 248 -8.97 -1.37 15.32
N PRO A 249 -7.66 -1.20 15.58
CA PRO A 249 -6.78 -0.47 14.66
C PRO A 249 -6.79 -1.08 13.25
N ILE A 250 -6.83 -0.22 12.24
CA ILE A 250 -6.73 -0.63 10.84
C ILE A 250 -5.31 -1.15 10.58
N VAL A 251 -5.21 -2.31 9.93
CA VAL A 251 -3.94 -2.96 9.55
C VAL A 251 -3.72 -3.02 8.03
N THR A 252 -4.56 -2.31 7.27
CA THR A 252 -4.43 -2.17 5.82
C THR A 252 -3.05 -1.65 5.44
N GLN A 253 -2.37 -2.40 4.57
CA GLN A 253 -1.09 -1.98 4.02
C GLN A 253 -1.29 -0.99 2.87
N VAL A 254 -0.34 -0.07 2.69
CA VAL A 254 -0.29 0.83 1.53
C VAL A 254 1.10 0.67 0.92
N SER A 255 1.16 0.25 -0.33
CA SER A 255 2.44 0.04 -1.04
C SER A 255 2.28 0.50 -2.49
N ALA A 256 3.35 0.94 -3.14
CA ALA A 256 3.27 1.17 -4.60
C ALA A 256 3.08 -0.16 -5.35
N LEU A 257 2.26 -0.14 -6.41
CA LEU A 257 2.19 -1.25 -7.34
C LEU A 257 3.48 -1.31 -8.18
N GLU A 258 4.12 -2.48 -8.21
CA GLU A 258 5.20 -2.78 -9.15
C GLU A 258 4.67 -3.49 -10.38
N THR A 259 4.05 -4.65 -10.19
CA THR A 259 3.52 -5.49 -11.25
C THR A 259 2.28 -6.20 -10.77
N PHE A 260 1.29 -6.30 -11.66
CA PHE A 260 0.08 -7.06 -11.47
C PHE A 260 0.12 -8.30 -12.36
N TYR A 261 -0.23 -9.46 -11.80
CA TYR A 261 -0.31 -10.74 -12.50
C TYR A 261 -1.77 -11.19 -12.54
N PRO A 262 -2.42 -11.22 -13.72
CA PRO A 262 -3.78 -11.73 -13.83
C PRO A 262 -3.88 -13.17 -13.32
N ALA A 263 -4.94 -13.48 -12.58
CA ALA A 263 -5.25 -14.84 -12.17
C ALA A 263 -5.68 -15.68 -13.39
N GLU A 264 -5.70 -16.98 -13.21
CA GLU A 264 -6.17 -17.92 -14.22
C GLU A 264 -7.63 -17.65 -14.59
N ASN A 265 -7.97 -17.85 -15.86
CA ASN A 265 -9.29 -17.49 -16.42
C ASN A 265 -10.50 -18.09 -15.67
N TYR A 266 -10.33 -19.22 -14.98
CA TYR A 266 -11.42 -19.83 -14.21
C TYR A 266 -11.81 -19.05 -12.95
N HIS A 267 -11.01 -18.06 -12.54
CA HIS A 267 -11.35 -17.14 -11.46
C HIS A 267 -12.18 -15.93 -11.91
N ASN A 268 -12.24 -15.66 -13.22
CA ASN A 268 -12.98 -14.51 -13.75
C ASN A 268 -14.49 -14.72 -13.61
N ASP A 269 -15.20 -13.70 -13.11
CA ASP A 269 -16.65 -13.75 -12.93
C ASP A 269 -17.14 -14.93 -12.08
N TYR A 270 -16.29 -15.43 -11.18
CA TYR A 270 -16.55 -16.68 -10.45
C TYR A 270 -17.87 -16.63 -9.69
N PHE A 271 -18.17 -15.52 -9.00
CA PHE A 271 -19.44 -15.36 -8.29
C PHE A 271 -20.65 -15.32 -9.24
N ALA A 272 -20.52 -14.71 -10.41
CA ALA A 272 -21.60 -14.64 -11.38
C ALA A 272 -21.87 -16.02 -12.03
N LEU A 273 -20.81 -16.80 -12.27
CA LEU A 273 -20.90 -18.13 -12.90
C LEU A 273 -21.24 -19.25 -11.90
N HIS A 274 -20.88 -19.08 -10.64
CA HIS A 274 -20.96 -20.12 -9.61
C HIS A 274 -21.67 -19.66 -8.33
N GLY A 275 -22.59 -18.71 -8.46
CA GLY A 275 -23.27 -18.09 -7.31
C GLY A 275 -23.94 -19.11 -6.37
N GLU A 276 -24.39 -20.27 -6.86
CA GLU A 276 -25.02 -21.32 -6.04
C GLU A 276 -24.04 -22.11 -5.16
N GLN A 277 -22.72 -21.99 -5.39
CA GLN A 277 -21.73 -22.68 -4.56
C GLN A 277 -21.87 -22.26 -3.09
N PRO A 278 -21.68 -23.19 -2.13
CA PRO A 278 -21.86 -22.90 -0.71
C PRO A 278 -21.03 -21.71 -0.23
N TYR A 279 -19.77 -21.60 -0.69
CA TYR A 279 -18.91 -20.47 -0.37
C TYR A 279 -19.48 -19.14 -0.89
N CYS A 280 -19.98 -19.13 -2.13
CA CYS A 280 -20.60 -17.95 -2.73
C CYS A 280 -21.85 -17.50 -1.97
N GLN A 281 -22.71 -18.44 -1.57
CA GLN A 281 -23.94 -18.11 -0.82
C GLN A 281 -23.64 -17.62 0.60
N MET A 282 -22.68 -18.23 1.29
CA MET A 282 -22.43 -17.97 2.70
C MET A 282 -21.46 -16.81 2.95
N VAL A 283 -20.54 -16.53 2.02
CA VAL A 283 -19.46 -15.54 2.20
C VAL A 283 -19.57 -14.38 1.23
N VAL A 284 -19.68 -14.68 -0.08
CA VAL A 284 -19.64 -13.64 -1.12
C VAL A 284 -20.93 -12.83 -1.16
N ARG A 285 -22.07 -13.51 -1.26
CA ARG A 285 -23.39 -12.88 -1.46
C ARG A 285 -23.74 -11.86 -0.37
N PRO A 286 -23.59 -12.15 0.94
CA PRO A 286 -23.93 -11.17 1.99
C PRO A 286 -23.08 -9.89 1.88
N LYS A 287 -21.80 -10.01 1.52
CA LYS A 287 -20.90 -8.86 1.32
C LYS A 287 -21.30 -8.03 0.12
N VAL A 288 -21.55 -8.68 -1.03
CA VAL A 288 -21.99 -8.00 -2.26
C VAL A 288 -23.29 -7.25 -2.02
N GLU A 289 -24.30 -7.88 -1.41
CA GLU A 289 -25.60 -7.24 -1.16
C GLU A 289 -25.49 -6.08 -0.16
N LYS A 290 -24.69 -6.22 0.91
CA LYS A 290 -24.42 -5.11 1.86
C LYS A 290 -23.86 -3.89 1.12
N VAL A 291 -22.81 -4.09 0.32
CA VAL A 291 -22.14 -2.98 -0.38
C VAL A 291 -23.05 -2.39 -1.46
N LYS A 292 -23.78 -3.22 -2.22
CA LYS A 292 -24.77 -2.74 -3.18
C LYS A 292 -25.83 -1.84 -2.54
N ALA A 293 -26.32 -2.22 -1.36
CA ALA A 293 -27.30 -1.41 -0.63
C ALA A 293 -26.69 -0.07 -0.15
N LEU A 294 -25.48 -0.09 0.42
CA LEU A 294 -24.80 1.12 0.90
C LEU A 294 -24.46 2.09 -0.24
N PHE A 295 -24.09 1.56 -1.41
CA PHE A 295 -23.66 2.34 -2.56
C PHE A 295 -24.65 2.23 -3.73
N ALA A 296 -25.95 2.18 -3.44
CA ALA A 296 -27.01 2.02 -4.44
C ALA A 296 -26.95 3.09 -5.54
N ARG A 297 -26.59 4.34 -5.18
CA ARG A 297 -26.41 5.46 -6.14
C ARG A 297 -25.27 5.26 -7.14
N LEU A 298 -24.33 4.37 -6.83
CA LEU A 298 -23.17 4.05 -7.65
C LEU A 298 -23.37 2.76 -8.44
N GLN A 299 -24.52 2.10 -8.38
CA GLN A 299 -24.73 0.87 -9.15
C GLN A 299 -24.91 1.18 -10.64
N LYS A 300 -24.39 0.30 -11.50
CA LYS A 300 -24.73 0.30 -12.93
C LYS A 300 -26.24 0.11 -13.08
N ALA A 301 -26.83 0.82 -14.04
CA ALA A 301 -28.24 0.71 -14.38
C ALA A 301 -28.58 -0.67 -14.96
#